data_AF-A0AAP8GGI7-F1
#
_entry.id   AF-A0AAP8GGI7-F1
#
_cell.length_a   1.000
_cell.length_b   1.000
_cell.length_c   1.000
_cell.angle_alpha   90.00
_cell.angle_beta   90.00
_cell.angle_gamma   90.00
#
_symmetry.space_group_name_H-M   'P 1'
#
loop_
_entity.id
_entity.type
_entity.pdbx_description
1 polymer ?
#
loop_
_entity_poly.entity_id
_entity_poly.type
_entity_poly.pdbx_seq_one_letter_code
_entity_poly.pdbx_strand_id
1 'polypeptide(L)'
;YCSSGLQTIAIAANQIMAGQGDILVAGGVGLMSAVPMGGNEPTNNPTLQYDDIGASYPMGLTAENVASQFDVSREDQDAYAVRSHQRAYDAQRDGRFKDEIIPIRVNSVEYTNAGPKVHTNI
;
A
#
# COMPACT_ATOMS: atom_id res chain seq x y z
N TYR A 1 4.97 6.31 -7.73
CA TYR A 1 4.71 4.88 -7.41
C TYR A 1 4.73 4.70 -5.89
N CYS A 2 4.98 3.53 -5.31
CA CYS A 2 4.63 3.22 -3.91
C CYS A 2 5.06 4.27 -2.84
N SER A 3 6.11 5.06 -3.09
CA SER A 3 6.58 6.15 -2.21
C SER A 3 5.77 7.45 -2.27
N SER A 4 4.69 7.55 -3.06
CA SER A 4 3.97 8.82 -3.28
C SER A 4 3.52 9.52 -1.99
N GLY A 5 3.13 8.78 -0.94
CA GLY A 5 2.78 9.39 0.36
C GLY A 5 3.96 10.08 1.06
N LEU A 6 5.18 9.53 0.94
CA LEU A 6 6.39 10.19 1.44
C LEU A 6 6.83 11.33 0.52
N GLN A 7 6.61 11.18 -0.79
CA GLN A 7 6.95 12.21 -1.76
C GLN A 7 6.17 13.52 -1.53
N THR A 8 4.89 13.44 -1.16
CA THR A 8 4.10 14.64 -0.85
C THR A 8 4.64 15.38 0.36
N ILE A 9 5.11 14.65 1.39
CA ILE A 9 5.76 15.23 2.56
C ILE A 9 7.09 15.90 2.16
N ALA A 10 7.92 15.25 1.33
CA ALA A 10 9.17 15.83 0.86
C ALA A 10 8.95 17.12 0.03
N ILE A 11 7.91 17.14 -0.81
CA ILE A 11 7.53 18.34 -1.56
C ILE A 11 7.08 19.45 -0.60
N ALA A 12 6.25 19.14 0.39
CA ALA A 12 5.79 20.11 1.37
C ALA A 12 6.96 20.73 2.15
N ALA A 13 7.91 19.92 2.60
CA ALA A 13 9.12 20.38 3.27
C ALA A 13 9.95 21.32 2.36
N ASN A 14 10.14 20.96 1.09
CA ASN A 14 10.87 21.81 0.13
C ASN A 14 10.19 23.15 -0.10
N GLN A 15 8.86 23.20 -0.17
CA GLN A 15 8.13 24.46 -0.35
C GLN A 15 8.27 25.38 0.87
N ILE A 16 8.23 24.83 2.08
CA ILE A 16 8.49 25.61 3.31
C ILE A 16 9.90 26.18 3.29
N MET A 17 10.90 25.34 3.00
CA MET A 17 12.30 25.77 2.94
C MET A 17 12.55 26.85 1.88
N ALA A 18 11.85 26.80 0.76
CA ALA A 18 11.96 27.78 -0.32
C ALA A 18 11.17 29.08 -0.06
N GLY A 19 10.48 29.20 1.08
CA GLY A 19 9.63 30.36 1.39
C GLY A 19 8.37 30.43 0.50
N GLN A 20 7.95 29.30 -0.06
CA GLN A 20 6.78 29.20 -0.96
C GLN A 20 5.48 28.94 -0.19
N GLY A 21 5.56 28.59 1.09
CA GLY A 21 4.40 28.47 1.98
C GLY A 21 4.83 28.21 3.42
N ASP A 22 3.98 28.58 4.38
CA ASP A 22 4.29 28.44 5.80
C ASP A 22 3.72 27.14 6.41
N ILE A 23 2.57 26.69 5.91
CA ILE A 23 1.85 25.51 6.39
C ILE A 23 1.30 24.75 5.18
N LEU A 24 1.63 23.46 5.08
CA LEU A 24 1.15 22.58 4.02
C LEU A 24 0.58 21.29 4.59
N VAL A 25 -0.47 20.77 3.96
CA VAL A 25 -1.04 19.45 4.25
C VAL A 25 -0.54 18.46 3.20
N ALA A 26 0.06 17.37 3.66
CA ALA A 26 0.59 16.31 2.81
C ALA A 26 0.02 14.95 3.23
N GLY A 27 -0.19 14.06 2.26
CA GLY A 27 -0.72 12.72 2.48
C GLY A 27 -0.80 11.92 1.19
N GLY A 28 -1.46 10.77 1.26
CA GLY A 28 -1.71 9.90 0.10
C GLY A 28 -2.93 9.00 0.33
N VAL A 29 -3.61 8.64 -0.75
CA VAL A 29 -4.78 7.74 -0.74
C VAL A 29 -4.60 6.66 -1.80
N GLY A 30 -4.97 5.43 -1.46
CA GLY A 30 -5.00 4.30 -2.39
C GLY A 30 -6.31 3.53 -2.23
N LEU A 31 -7.12 3.46 -3.29
CA LEU A 31 -8.40 2.74 -3.30
C LEU A 31 -8.32 1.58 -4.30
N MET A 32 -7.63 0.52 -3.91
CA MET A 32 -7.32 -0.60 -4.82
C MET A 32 -8.55 -1.46 -5.18
N SER A 33 -9.58 -1.48 -4.34
CA SER A 33 -10.82 -2.21 -4.63
C SER A 33 -11.64 -1.59 -5.76
N ALA A 34 -11.48 -0.28 -6.02
CA ALA A 34 -12.19 0.42 -7.10
C ALA A 34 -11.28 0.75 -8.29
N VAL A 35 -10.00 1.00 -8.04
CA VAL A 35 -8.99 1.28 -9.07
C VAL A 35 -7.86 0.27 -8.92
N PRO A 36 -7.81 -0.78 -9.77
CA PRO A 36 -6.80 -1.81 -9.66
C PRO A 36 -5.39 -1.24 -9.94
N MET A 37 -4.37 -2.02 -9.55
CA MET A 37 -3.00 -1.70 -9.90
C MET A 37 -2.83 -1.67 -11.42
N GLY A 38 -2.39 -0.54 -11.97
CA GLY A 38 -2.37 -0.29 -13.42
C GLY A 38 -3.48 0.65 -13.92
N GLY A 39 -4.42 1.02 -13.06
CA GLY A 39 -5.54 1.91 -13.41
C GLY A 39 -6.64 1.21 -14.20
N ASN A 40 -7.63 1.98 -14.65
CA ASN A 40 -8.76 1.47 -15.44
C ASN A 40 -8.45 1.34 -16.93
N GLU A 41 -7.41 2.04 -17.39
CA GLU A 41 -6.94 2.06 -18.78
C GLU A 41 -5.42 1.89 -18.80
N PRO A 42 -4.92 0.65 -18.62
CA PRO A 42 -3.48 0.42 -18.63
C PRO A 42 -2.91 0.68 -20.04
N THR A 43 -2.04 1.69 -20.16
CA THR A 43 -1.37 2.06 -21.41
C THR A 43 0.08 1.56 -21.41
N ASN A 44 0.25 0.25 -21.55
CA ASN A 44 1.58 -0.34 -21.63
C ASN A 44 2.15 -0.20 -23.04
N ASN A 45 3.43 0.18 -23.15
CA ASN A 45 4.12 0.18 -24.43
C ASN A 45 4.55 -1.26 -24.78
N PRO A 46 4.06 -1.84 -25.90
CA PRO A 46 4.36 -3.23 -26.25
C PRO A 46 5.86 -3.47 -26.45
N THR A 47 6.60 -2.50 -27.00
CA THR A 47 8.05 -2.60 -27.18
C THR A 47 8.78 -2.78 -25.85
N LEU A 48 8.39 -2.00 -24.82
CA LEU A 48 8.99 -2.09 -23.50
C LEU A 48 8.61 -3.40 -22.76
N GLN A 49 7.55 -4.06 -23.19
CA GLN A 49 7.14 -5.36 -22.66
C GLN A 49 7.88 -6.52 -23.35
N TYR A 50 8.14 -6.43 -24.66
CA TYR A 50 8.78 -7.49 -25.43
C TYR A 50 10.31 -7.48 -25.31
N ASP A 51 10.94 -6.31 -25.29
CA ASP A 51 12.40 -6.21 -25.41
C ASP A 51 13.16 -6.51 -24.10
N ASP A 52 12.46 -6.95 -23.05
CA ASP A 52 13.00 -7.35 -21.74
C ASP A 52 14.05 -6.37 -21.17
N ILE A 53 13.84 -5.07 -21.36
CA ILE A 53 14.81 -4.03 -21.00
C ILE A 53 14.79 -3.67 -19.49
N GLY A 54 14.20 -4.52 -18.65
CA GLY A 54 14.07 -4.27 -17.21
C GLY A 54 12.96 -3.29 -16.80
N ALA A 55 12.26 -2.66 -17.76
CA ALA A 55 11.27 -1.62 -17.49
C ALA A 55 9.87 -2.13 -17.11
N SER A 56 9.55 -3.40 -17.40
CA SER A 56 8.20 -3.98 -17.24
C SER A 56 8.19 -5.28 -16.43
N TYR A 57 9.11 -5.44 -15.48
CA TYR A 57 9.11 -6.62 -14.60
C TYR A 57 8.00 -6.55 -13.54
N PRO A 58 7.23 -7.64 -13.33
CA PRO A 58 6.34 -7.78 -12.20
C PRO A 58 7.11 -7.61 -10.87
N MET A 59 6.53 -6.87 -9.92
CA MET A 59 7.15 -6.58 -8.63
C MET A 59 7.48 -7.85 -7.81
N GLY A 60 6.71 -8.93 -7.99
CA GLY A 60 7.03 -10.22 -7.36
C GLY A 60 8.34 -10.79 -7.87
N LEU A 61 8.58 -10.78 -9.19
CA LEU A 61 9.81 -11.31 -9.78
C LEU A 61 11.03 -10.46 -9.40
N THR A 62 10.87 -9.14 -9.29
CA THR A 62 11.97 -8.30 -8.80
C THR A 62 12.29 -8.59 -7.33
N ALA A 63 11.28 -8.92 -6.51
CA ALA A 63 11.51 -9.38 -5.13
C ALA A 63 12.22 -10.75 -5.09
N GLU A 64 11.86 -11.69 -5.97
CA GLU A 64 12.57 -12.97 -6.09
C GLU A 64 14.04 -12.80 -6.51
N ASN A 65 14.32 -11.84 -7.40
CA ASN A 65 15.70 -11.50 -7.76
C ASN A 65 16.50 -11.00 -6.55
N VAL A 66 15.90 -10.17 -5.70
CA VAL A 66 16.52 -9.71 -4.44
C VAL A 66 16.71 -10.89 -3.49
N ALA A 67 15.70 -11.76 -3.33
CA ALA A 67 15.81 -12.92 -2.47
C ALA A 67 16.95 -13.85 -2.90
N SER A 68 17.06 -14.12 -4.20
CA SER A 68 18.15 -14.90 -4.79
C SER A 68 19.51 -14.23 -4.62
N GLN A 69 19.61 -12.92 -4.87
CA GLN A 69 20.88 -12.18 -4.76
C GLN A 69 21.45 -12.14 -3.34
N PHE A 70 20.58 -12.13 -2.33
CA PHE A 70 20.97 -12.02 -0.93
C PHE A 70 20.74 -13.33 -0.14
N ASP A 71 20.54 -14.46 -0.84
CA ASP A 71 20.35 -15.79 -0.26
C ASP A 71 19.23 -15.84 0.81
N VAL A 72 18.13 -15.12 0.59
CA VAL A 72 16.99 -15.07 1.52
C VAL A 72 16.11 -16.31 1.30
N SER A 73 16.22 -17.26 2.22
CA SER A 73 15.47 -18.52 2.16
C SER A 73 13.95 -18.30 2.23
N ARG A 74 13.18 -19.27 1.73
CA ARG A 74 11.72 -19.26 1.87
C ARG A 74 11.31 -19.26 3.34
N GLU A 75 12.03 -20.01 4.17
CA GLU A 75 11.82 -20.09 5.60
C GLU A 75 12.01 -18.74 6.28
N ASP A 76 13.02 -17.94 5.87
CA ASP A 76 13.25 -16.59 6.39
C ASP A 76 12.14 -15.61 5.99
N GLN A 77 11.68 -15.70 4.74
CA GLN A 77 10.56 -14.89 4.24
C GLN A 77 9.29 -15.17 5.05
N ASP A 78 8.93 -16.45 5.24
CA ASP A 78 7.78 -16.86 6.03
C ASP A 78 7.92 -16.45 7.50
N ALA A 79 9.10 -16.63 8.09
CA ALA A 79 9.39 -16.22 9.46
C ALA A 79 9.23 -14.70 9.65
N TYR A 80 9.63 -13.89 8.67
CA TYR A 80 9.40 -12.46 8.69
C TYR A 80 7.90 -12.11 8.58
N ALA A 81 7.17 -12.76 7.69
CA ALA A 81 5.73 -12.55 7.53
C ALA A 81 4.95 -12.81 8.83
N VAL A 82 5.19 -13.96 9.48
CA VAL A 82 4.57 -14.30 10.78
C VAL A 82 4.90 -13.25 11.83
N ARG A 83 6.17 -12.85 11.93
CA ARG A 83 6.62 -11.83 12.88
C ARG A 83 5.97 -10.47 12.64
N SER A 84 5.76 -10.10 11.37
CA SER A 84 5.07 -8.86 11.00
C SER A 84 3.61 -8.87 11.48
N HIS A 85 2.89 -9.97 11.23
CA HIS A 85 1.52 -10.14 11.73
C HIS A 85 1.44 -10.10 13.26
N GLN A 86 2.37 -10.78 13.95
CA GLN A 86 2.44 -10.75 15.41
C GLN A 86 2.64 -9.32 15.95
N ARG A 87 3.59 -8.56 15.36
CA ARG A 87 3.83 -7.16 15.73
C ARG A 87 2.61 -6.27 15.52
N ALA A 88 1.89 -6.46 14.41
CA ALA A 88 0.68 -5.70 14.11
C ALA A 88 -0.43 -6.00 15.15
N TYR A 89 -0.63 -7.28 15.47
CA TYR A 89 -1.59 -7.71 16.50
C TYR A 89 -1.24 -7.14 17.87
N ASP A 90 0.02 -7.27 18.32
CA ASP A 90 0.44 -6.74 19.61
C ASP A 90 0.30 -5.22 19.67
N ALA A 91 0.66 -4.49 18.60
CA ALA A 91 0.50 -3.05 18.54
C ALA A 91 -0.98 -2.61 18.62
N GLN A 92 -1.89 -3.34 17.98
CA GLN A 92 -3.33 -3.10 18.10
C GLN A 92 -3.84 -3.40 19.52
N ARG A 93 -3.50 -4.56 20.08
CA ARG A 93 -3.89 -4.98 21.43
C ARG A 93 -3.43 -3.98 22.49
N ASP A 94 -2.20 -3.51 22.36
CA ASP A 94 -1.57 -2.59 23.31
C ASP A 94 -1.97 -1.12 23.06
N GLY A 95 -2.82 -0.86 22.05
CA GLY A 95 -3.35 0.47 21.75
C GLY A 95 -2.34 1.45 21.17
N ARG A 96 -1.25 0.97 20.56
CA ARG A 96 -0.17 1.81 20.03
C ARG A 96 -0.59 2.69 18.86
N PHE A 97 -1.69 2.33 18.19
CA PHE A 97 -2.22 3.08 17.04
C PHE A 97 -3.35 4.06 17.40
N LYS A 98 -3.66 4.24 18.70
CA LYS A 98 -4.77 5.09 19.15
C LYS A 98 -4.67 6.54 18.68
N ASP A 99 -3.46 7.07 18.58
CA ASP A 99 -3.22 8.47 18.24
C ASP A 99 -3.16 8.71 16.72
N GLU A 100 -3.03 7.65 15.92
CA GLU A 100 -2.81 7.74 14.46
C GLU A 100 -3.96 7.16 13.61
N ILE A 101 -4.78 6.25 14.15
CA ILE A 101 -5.94 5.70 13.43
C ILE A 101 -7.20 6.51 13.74
N ILE A 102 -7.77 7.14 12.71
CA ILE A 102 -9.08 7.79 12.77
C ILE A 102 -10.17 6.78 12.34
N PRO A 103 -11.12 6.41 13.22
CA PRO A 103 -12.18 5.45 12.87
C PRO A 103 -13.11 5.99 11.79
N ILE A 104 -13.50 5.13 10.84
CA ILE A 104 -14.48 5.42 9.80
C ILE A 104 -15.72 4.55 10.04
N ARG A 105 -16.91 5.16 9.97
CA ARG A 105 -18.17 4.41 10.02
C ARG A 105 -18.36 3.66 8.72
N VAL A 106 -18.61 2.36 8.82
CA VAL A 106 -18.85 1.48 7.68
C VAL A 106 -20.16 0.71 7.86
N ASN A 107 -20.77 0.38 6.74
CA ASN A 107 -21.88 -0.57 6.72
C ASN A 107 -21.32 -1.99 6.87
N SER A 108 -21.96 -2.82 7.69
CA SER A 108 -21.63 -4.24 7.77
C SER A 108 -22.45 -5.03 6.76
N VAL A 109 -21.83 -5.99 6.09
CA VAL A 109 -22.50 -6.85 5.10
C VAL A 109 -22.54 -8.27 5.61
N GLU A 110 -23.74 -8.83 5.71
CA GLU A 110 -23.97 -10.24 6.04
C GLU A 110 -24.34 -10.99 4.77
N TYR A 111 -23.60 -12.06 4.43
CA TYR A 111 -23.91 -12.89 3.28
C TYR A 111 -24.84 -14.04 3.68
N THR A 112 -26.07 -14.02 3.15
CA THR A 112 -27.09 -15.04 3.40
C THR A 112 -27.35 -15.86 2.13
N ASN A 113 -28.12 -16.95 2.25
CA ASN A 113 -28.60 -17.71 1.09
C ASN A 113 -29.46 -16.88 0.12
N ALA A 114 -30.01 -15.74 0.56
CA ALA A 114 -30.77 -14.81 -0.28
C ALA A 114 -29.91 -13.67 -0.86
N GLY A 115 -28.58 -13.68 -0.63
CA GLY A 115 -27.65 -12.64 -1.05
C GLY A 115 -27.15 -11.75 0.10
N PRO A 116 -26.40 -10.67 -0.23
CA PRO A 116 -25.84 -9.76 0.75
C PRO A 116 -26.93 -8.88 1.39
N LYS A 117 -27.00 -8.89 2.72
CA LYS A 117 -27.81 -8.01 3.53
C LYS A 117 -26.91 -6.94 4.15
N VAL A 118 -27.16 -5.68 3.82
CA VAL A 118 -26.40 -4.54 4.33
C VAL A 118 -27.06 -4.01 5.60
N HIS A 119 -26.31 -3.93 6.68
CA HIS A 119 -26.71 -3.30 7.93
C HIS A 119 -26.01 -1.94 8.05
N THR A 120 -26.80 -0.86 8.02
CA THR A 120 -26.32 0.52 8.07
C THR A 120 -26.17 0.97 9.52
N ASN A 121 -24.94 1.34 9.91
CA ASN A 121 -24.67 1.96 11.20
C ASN A 121 -24.60 3.48 10.98
N ILE A 122 -25.68 4.21 11.30
CA ILE A 122 -25.73 5.69 11.24
C ILE A 122 -24.91 6.27 12.41
#